data_AF-A0A814IDD2-F1
#
_entry.id   AF-A0A814IDD2-F1
#
_cell.length_a   1.000
_cell.length_b   1.000
_cell.length_c   1.000
_cell.angle_alpha   90.00
_cell.angle_beta   90.00
_cell.angle_gamma   90.00
#
_symmetry.space_group_name_H-M   'P 1'
#
loop_
_entity.id
_entity.type
_entity.pdbx_description
1 polymer ?
#
loop_
_entity_poly.entity_id
_entity_poly.type
_entity_poly.pdbx_seq_one_letter_code
_entity_poly.pdbx_strand_id
1 'polypeptide(L)' 'MNSWKERIIIKLKQEGEKPVTNEVGKQLAAQMKADAYMECSAKTREGVQDLFVHAARLSLKKRSRRESSGRCVLH' A
#
# COMPACT_ATOMS: atom_id res chain seq x y z
N MET A 1 -12.61 4.42 23.55
CA MET A 1 -12.83 4.44 22.09
C MET A 1 -12.22 5.72 21.53
N ASN A 2 -11.46 5.66 20.43
CA ASN A 2 -10.64 6.79 20.00
C ASN A 2 -11.42 7.81 19.14
N SER A 3 -11.76 8.96 19.74
CA SER A 3 -12.56 10.08 19.21
C SER A 3 -12.35 10.48 17.73
N TRP A 4 -11.16 10.33 17.17
CA TRP A 4 -10.86 10.71 15.78
C TRP A 4 -11.46 9.74 14.74
N LYS A 5 -11.62 8.45 15.08
CA LYS A 5 -12.24 7.47 14.15
C LYS A 5 -13.71 7.81 13.93
N GLU A 6 -14.46 8.10 15.00
CA GLU A 6 -15.86 8.56 14.89
C GLU A 6 -15.99 9.80 14.00
N ARG A 7 -15.13 10.80 14.18
CA ARG A 7 -15.19 12.05 13.39
C ARG A 7 -15.07 11.79 11.89
N ILE A 8 -14.17 10.89 11.49
CA ILE A 8 -13.98 10.55 10.07
C ILE A 8 -15.14 9.73 9.53
N ILE A 9 -15.65 8.76 10.31
CA ILE A 9 -16.81 7.95 9.90
C ILE A 9 -18.04 8.82 9.68
N ILE A 10 -18.30 9.78 10.57
CA ILE A 10 -19.41 10.72 10.43
C ILE A 10 -19.23 11.58 9.18
N LYS A 11 -18.03 12.13 8.95
CA LYS A 11 -17.74 12.93 7.76
C LYS A 11 -18.01 12.14 6.47
N LEU A 12 -17.45 10.93 6.36
CA LEU A 12 -17.65 10.07 5.19
C LEU A 12 -19.15 9.81 4.96
N LYS A 13 -19.90 9.49 6.02
CA LYS A 13 -21.35 9.26 5.90
C LYS A 13 -22.12 10.49 5.43
N GLN A 14 -21.74 11.70 5.88
CA GLN A 14 -22.34 12.96 5.41
C GLN A 14 -22.08 13.21 3.92
N GLU A 15 -20.91 12.77 3.42
CA GLU A 15 -20.53 12.85 2.01
C GLU A 15 -21.10 11.69 1.17
N GLY A 16 -21.86 10.76 1.78
CA GLY A 16 -22.41 9.57 1.10
C GLY A 16 -21.40 8.44 0.90
N GLU A 17 -20.22 8.56 1.49
CA GLU A 17 -19.09 7.65 1.34
C GLU A 17 -18.97 6.68 2.53
N LYS A 18 -18.18 5.62 2.33
CA LYS A 18 -17.84 4.63 3.37
C LYS A 18 -16.36 4.28 3.35
N PRO A 19 -15.76 3.86 4.49
CA PRO A 19 -14.40 3.34 4.49
C PRO A 19 -14.25 2.19 3.49
N VAL A 20 -13.11 2.17 2.79
CA VAL A 20 -12.77 1.08 1.88
C VAL A 20 -12.63 -0.21 2.69
N THR A 21 -13.22 -1.29 2.19
CA THR A 21 -13.08 -2.61 2.81
C THR A 21 -11.83 -3.31 2.28
N ASN A 22 -11.27 -4.20 3.09
CA ASN A 22 -10.13 -5.02 2.71
C ASN A 22 -10.35 -5.78 1.39
N GLU A 23 -11.56 -6.28 1.17
CA GLU A 23 -11.92 -7.01 -0.04
C GLU A 23 -11.88 -6.13 -1.29
N VAL A 24 -12.43 -4.91 -1.23
CA VAL A 24 -12.36 -3.95 -2.34
C VAL A 24 -10.92 -3.60 -2.66
N GLY A 25 -10.08 -3.39 -1.64
CA GLY A 25 -8.65 -3.14 -1.83
C GLY A 25 -7.91 -4.29 -2.52
N LYS A 26 -8.20 -5.54 -2.10
CA LYS A 26 -7.64 -6.76 -2.72
C LYS A 26 -8.09 -6.92 -4.17
N GLN A 27 -9.38 -6.72 -4.45
CA GLN A 27 -9.93 -6.80 -5.80
C GLN A 27 -9.26 -5.78 -6.73
N LEU A 28 -9.11 -4.53 -6.28
CA LEU A 28 -8.44 -3.49 -7.05
C LEU A 28 -6.97 -3.84 -7.34
N ALA A 29 -6.24 -4.37 -6.36
CA ALA A 29 -4.86 -4.80 -6.56
C ALA A 29 -4.75 -5.92 -7.61
N ALA A 30 -5.68 -6.88 -7.60
CA ALA A 30 -5.76 -7.92 -8.63
C ALA A 30 -6.05 -7.33 -10.01
N GLN A 31 -6.99 -6.39 -10.12
CA GLN A 31 -7.30 -5.69 -11.37
C GLN A 31 -6.11 -4.91 -11.92
N MET A 32 -5.33 -4.25 -11.05
CA MET A 32 -4.13 -3.51 -11.44
C MET A 32 -2.89 -4.39 -11.65
N LYS A 33 -3.00 -5.72 -11.45
CA LYS A 33 -1.87 -6.66 -11.47
C LYS A 33 -0.73 -6.21 -10.54
N ALA A 34 -1.08 -5.63 -9.39
CA ALA A 34 -0.12 -5.23 -8.38
C ALA A 34 0.50 -6.47 -7.71
N ASP A 35 1.73 -6.33 -7.21
CA ASP A 35 2.42 -7.41 -6.50
C ASP A 35 1.69 -7.81 -5.20
N ALA A 36 1.09 -6.84 -4.48
CA ALA A 36 0.32 -7.08 -3.26
C ALA A 36 -0.56 -5.88 -2.85
N TYR A 37 -1.58 -6.15 -2.02
CA TYR A 37 -2.33 -5.17 -1.22
C TYR A 37 -2.04 -5.38 0.27
N MET A 38 -1.80 -4.31 1.02
CA MET A 38 -1.52 -4.35 2.47
C MET A 38 -2.16 -3.15 3.18
N GLU A 39 -2.83 -3.40 4.31
CA GLU A 39 -3.37 -2.34 5.18
C GLU A 39 -2.36 -2.01 6.29
N CYS A 40 -2.24 -0.73 6.63
CA CYS A 40 -1.37 -0.28 7.71
C CYS A 40 -1.96 0.95 8.42
N SER A 41 -1.45 1.25 9.61
CA SER A 41 -1.78 2.46 10.35
C SER A 41 -0.49 3.15 10.80
N ALA A 42 -0.13 4.25 10.14
CA ALA A 42 1.04 5.05 10.51
C ALA A 42 0.95 5.59 11.96
N LYS A 43 -0.27 5.81 12.46
CA LYS A 43 -0.52 6.35 13.80
C LYS A 43 -0.20 5.34 14.91
N THR A 44 -0.61 4.09 14.71
CA THR A 44 -0.43 3.01 15.69
C THR A 44 0.77 2.11 15.36
N ARG A 45 1.44 2.39 14.23
CA ARG A 45 2.54 1.60 13.64
C ARG A 45 2.16 0.18 13.19
N GLU A 46 0.87 -0.15 13.21
CA GLU A 46 0.38 -1.46 12.75
C GLU A 46 0.67 -1.67 11.26
N GLY A 47 1.28 -2.80 10.91
CA GLY A 47 1.56 -3.21 9.52
C GLY A 47 2.63 -2.39 8.78
N VAL A 48 3.16 -1.32 9.38
CA VAL A 48 4.12 -0.42 8.71
C VAL A 48 5.45 -1.12 8.43
N GLN A 49 5.97 -1.88 9.40
CA GLN A 49 7.24 -2.59 9.23
C GLN A 49 7.15 -3.66 8.12
N ASP A 50 6.09 -4.48 8.15
CA ASP A 50 5.86 -5.51 7.14
C ASP A 50 5.72 -4.91 5.73
N LEU A 51 5.04 -3.76 5.61
CA LEU A 51 4.87 -3.03 4.36
C LEU A 51 6.23 -2.64 3.74
N PHE A 52 7.14 -2.09 4.53
CA PHE A 52 8.47 -1.71 4.04
C PHE A 52 9.37 -2.91 3.75
N VAL A 53 9.33 -3.96 4.58
CA VAL A 53 10.08 -5.20 4.32
C VAL A 53 9.61 -5.86 3.03
N HIS A 54 8.31 -5.91 2.80
CA HIS A 54 7.73 -6.46 1.57
C HIS A 54 8.15 -5.64 0.34
N ALA A 55 8.06 -4.30 0.42
CA ALA A 55 8.51 -3.42 -0.66
C ALA A 55 10.00 -3.59 -0.98
N ALA A 56 10.87 -3.67 0.04
CA ALA A 56 12.30 -3.91 -0.16
C ALA A 56 12.56 -5.25 -0.86
N ARG A 57 11.87 -6.32 -0.45
CA ARG A 57 11.96 -7.65 -1.08
C ARG A 57 11.54 -7.61 -2.56
N LEU A 58 10.44 -6.91 -2.88
CA LEU A 58 9.98 -6.76 -4.27
C LEU A 58 10.99 -5.99 -5.13
N SER A 59 11.61 -4.94 -4.59
CA SER A 59 12.63 -4.15 -5.29
C SER A 59 13.86 -5.00 -5.66
N LEU A 60 14.27 -5.92 -4.78
CA LEU A 60 15.37 -6.85 -5.05
C LEU A 60 15.00 -7.86 -6.15
N LYS A 61 13.76 -8.39 -6.14
CA LYS A 61 13.28 -9.36 -7.15
C LYS A 61 13.21 -8.77 -8.56
N LYS A 62 12.93 -7.47 -8.72
CA LYS A 62 12.82 -6.82 -10.05
C LYS A 62 14.18 -6.61 -10.73
N ARG A 63 15.29 -6.66 -9.99
CA ARG A 63 16.65 -6.43 -10.52
C ARG A 63 17.19 -7.63 -11.33
N SER A 64 16.74 -8.86 -11.08
CA SER A 64 17.20 -10.04 -11.83
C SER A 64 16.64 -10.14 -13.25
N ARG A 65 15.72 -9.26 -13.66
CA ARG A 65 15.13 -9.25 -15.02
C ARG A 65 15.71 -8.17 -15.93
N ARG A 66 16.70 -7.39 -15.48
CA ARG A 66 17.36 -6.33 -16.27
C ARG A 66 18.87 -6.52 -16.29
N GLU A 67 19.32 -7.68 -16.75
CA GLU A 67 20.69 -7.84 -17.28
C GLU A 67 20.69 -7.63 -18.80
N SER A 68 20.39 -6.41 -19.26
CA SER A 68 20.86 -5.87 -20.56
C SER A 68 20.11 -4.58 -20.89
N SER A 69 20.69 -3.43 -20.55
CA SER A 69 20.68 -2.17 -21.31
C SER A 69 20.70 -0.96 -20.37
N GLY A 70 21.83 -0.26 -20.30
CA GLY A 70 21.97 1.04 -19.65
C GLY A 70 22.80 1.04 -18.37
N ARG A 71 24.12 0.84 -18.48
CA ARG A 71 25.05 1.31 -17.45
C ARG A 71 25.15 2.83 -17.60
N CYS A 72 24.63 3.59 -16.64
CA CYS A 72 25.07 4.98 -16.46
C CYS A 72 26.49 4.94 -15.90
N VAL A 73 27.43 5.53 -16.62
CA VAL A 73 28.75 5.87 -16.10
C VAL A 73 28.70 7.32 -15.63
N LEU A 74 29.25 7.58 -14.44
CA LEU A 74 29.50 8.94 -14.00
C LEU A 74 30.70 9.46 -14.80
N HIS A 75 30.49 10.56 -15.52
CA HIS A 75 31.57 11.37 -16.08
C HIS A 75 32.05 12.37 -15.03
#